data_AF-A0AAN6PRU4-F1
#
_entry.id   AF-A0AAN6PRU4-F1
#
_cell.length_a   1.000
_cell.length_b   1.000
_cell.length_c   1.000
_cell.angle_alpha   90.00
_cell.angle_beta   90.00
_cell.angle_gamma   90.00
#
_symmetry.space_group_name_H-M   'P 1'
#
loop_
_entity.id
_entity.type
_entity.pdbx_description
1 polymer ?
#
loop_
_entity_poly.entity_id
_entity_poly.type
_entity_poly.pdbx_seq_one_letter_code
_entity_poly.pdbx_strand_id
1 'polypeptide(L)'
;RPDLCVAIDFGTTYTRVAWLNPNQKGTPSQVVCDWPGGTGAGDAGNERKVPSVLAKTVSANGTRKWGFLCDSSTGETEKWRYLKMFLEPQLFENSRKEGITWAPQSMSDVHGLVRDYLHEVYKHIRGSIFKSNGGESDLLWDDMSIEFIFSVPTTWRGQGILNDFQRIIHSAGFGVPENHEVILGLTEAEAAAVSSMRRVGISIPFNDGDVFLSVDAGGGTTDLAFVKVSSTDPPVIEQLQDVRGTGIGSMMIDLSFQHLVKQRLERCPDM
;
A
#
# COMPACT_ATOMS: atom_id res chain seq x y z
N ARG A 1 10.45 -22.42 -7.09
CA ARG A 1 10.82 -21.45 -6.03
C ARG A 1 11.29 -20.21 -6.76
N PRO A 2 10.73 -19.04 -6.48
CA PRO A 2 10.99 -17.84 -7.26
C PRO A 2 12.41 -17.32 -7.01
N ASP A 3 12.92 -16.55 -7.95
CA ASP A 3 14.16 -15.81 -7.81
C ASP A 3 13.98 -14.61 -6.88
N LEU A 4 12.80 -13.98 -6.91
CA LEU A 4 12.42 -12.87 -6.06
C LEU A 4 11.01 -13.04 -5.51
N CYS A 5 10.85 -12.76 -4.22
CA CYS A 5 9.53 -12.47 -3.65
C CYS A 5 9.47 -10.97 -3.37
N VAL A 6 8.45 -10.29 -3.87
CA VAL A 6 8.23 -8.84 -3.70
C VAL A 6 6.89 -8.65 -3.02
N ALA A 7 6.90 -8.16 -1.77
CA ALA A 7 5.71 -7.85 -1.00
C ALA A 7 5.32 -6.38 -1.16
N ILE A 8 4.05 -6.12 -1.48
CA ILE A 8 3.50 -4.79 -1.72
C ILE A 8 2.31 -4.55 -0.79
N ASP A 9 2.42 -3.51 0.01
CA ASP A 9 1.30 -2.95 0.78
C ASP A 9 0.83 -1.68 0.07
N PHE A 10 -0.21 -1.79 -0.76
CA PHE A 10 -0.87 -0.64 -1.38
C PHE A 10 -1.85 -0.04 -0.37
N GLY A 11 -1.41 0.85 0.50
CA GLY A 11 -2.25 1.46 1.53
C GLY A 11 -3.09 2.65 1.04
N THR A 12 -4.02 3.10 1.87
CA THR A 12 -4.89 4.26 1.58
C THR A 12 -4.12 5.57 1.46
N THR A 13 -3.09 5.77 2.28
CA THR A 13 -2.28 6.99 2.33
C THR A 13 -0.88 6.80 1.78
N TYR A 14 -0.27 5.64 2.03
CA TYR A 14 1.08 5.32 1.61
C TYR A 14 1.16 3.88 1.13
N THR A 15 2.06 3.64 0.18
CA THR A 15 2.43 2.32 -0.32
C THR A 15 3.82 1.94 0.17
N ARG A 16 4.03 0.68 0.51
CA ARG A 16 5.33 0.12 0.88
C ARG A 16 5.66 -1.08 0.01
N VAL A 17 6.94 -1.25 -0.28
CA VAL A 17 7.45 -2.42 -1.00
C VAL A 17 8.66 -2.97 -0.27
N ALA A 18 8.65 -4.27 -0.05
CA ALA A 18 9.79 -5.03 0.44
C ALA A 18 10.06 -6.21 -0.50
N TRP A 19 11.30 -6.67 -0.58
CA TRP A 19 11.67 -7.79 -1.42
C TRP A 19 12.74 -8.64 -0.77
N LEU A 20 12.82 -9.90 -1.19
CA LEU A 20 13.87 -10.81 -0.79
C LEU A 20 14.19 -11.78 -1.92
N ASN A 21 15.43 -12.23 -1.98
CA ASN A 21 15.87 -13.29 -2.87
C ASN A 21 15.92 -14.62 -2.08
N PRO A 22 14.99 -15.58 -2.30
CA PRO A 22 14.93 -16.81 -1.51
C PRO A 22 16.15 -17.71 -1.69
N ASN A 23 16.92 -17.52 -2.76
CA ASN A 23 18.13 -18.28 -3.08
C ASN A 23 19.34 -17.76 -2.29
N GLN A 24 19.29 -16.52 -1.76
CA GLN A 24 20.31 -15.95 -0.88
C GLN A 24 20.00 -16.22 0.59
N LYS A 25 20.44 -17.39 1.09
CA LYS A 25 20.23 -17.79 2.49
C LYS A 25 20.88 -16.79 3.46
N GLY A 26 20.16 -16.45 4.53
CA GLY A 26 20.65 -15.56 5.59
C GLY A 26 20.54 -14.06 5.29
N THR A 27 20.14 -13.68 4.06
CA THR A 27 19.89 -12.28 3.72
C THR A 27 18.49 -11.89 4.18
N PRO A 28 18.34 -10.85 5.03
CA PRO A 28 17.03 -10.34 5.43
C PRO A 28 16.31 -9.68 4.25
N SER A 29 14.99 -9.57 4.34
CA SER A 29 14.21 -8.79 3.36
C SER A 29 14.65 -7.33 3.35
N GLN A 30 14.74 -6.75 2.16
CA GLN A 30 15.08 -5.36 1.94
C GLN A 30 13.82 -4.52 1.68
N VAL A 31 13.82 -3.27 2.13
CA VAL A 31 12.71 -2.33 1.90
C VAL A 31 13.13 -1.34 0.82
N VAL A 32 12.23 -1.06 -0.12
CA VAL A 32 12.44 -0.03 -1.15
C VAL A 32 12.38 1.34 -0.48
N CYS A 33 13.46 2.11 -0.62
CA CYS A 33 13.60 3.44 -0.01
C CYS A 33 13.97 4.56 -1.00
N ASP A 34 14.27 4.23 -2.25
CA ASP A 34 14.79 5.13 -3.29
C ASP A 34 13.67 5.77 -4.13
N TRP A 35 12.57 6.15 -3.50
CA TRP A 35 11.38 6.63 -4.18
C TRP A 35 11.63 7.94 -4.96
N PRO A 36 11.10 8.08 -6.19
CA PRO A 36 11.34 9.25 -7.02
C PRO A 36 10.69 10.50 -6.42
N GLY A 37 11.37 11.64 -6.51
CA GLY A 37 10.88 12.92 -5.98
C GLY A 37 11.07 13.11 -4.47
N GLY A 38 11.64 12.12 -3.76
CA GLY A 38 12.09 12.31 -2.39
C GLY A 38 13.20 13.36 -2.34
N THR A 39 12.92 14.55 -1.81
CA THR A 39 13.92 15.62 -1.70
C THR A 39 14.95 15.24 -0.64
N GLY A 40 16.21 15.14 -1.03
CA GLY A 40 17.33 15.08 -0.10
C GLY A 40 17.46 16.37 0.70
N ALA A 41 16.90 16.39 1.91
CA ALA A 41 17.25 17.29 3.02
C ALA A 41 16.58 16.77 4.31
N GLY A 42 17.27 15.88 5.03
CA GLY A 42 16.85 15.27 6.30
C GLY A 42 16.28 13.87 6.14
N ASP A 43 17.02 12.83 6.57
CA ASP A 43 16.67 11.38 6.65
C ASP A 43 15.94 10.69 5.46
N ALA A 44 15.67 11.41 4.37
CA ALA A 44 14.82 10.98 3.26
C ALA A 44 15.52 10.07 2.23
N GLY A 45 16.82 9.82 2.36
CA GLY A 45 17.49 8.72 1.65
C GLY A 45 17.07 7.33 2.14
N ASN A 46 16.13 7.27 3.08
CA ASN A 46 15.72 6.05 3.78
C ASN A 46 14.21 5.98 4.03
N GLU A 47 13.39 6.75 3.29
CA GLU A 47 11.94 6.72 3.47
C GLU A 47 11.36 5.41 2.93
N ARG A 48 10.74 4.64 3.83
CA ARG A 48 10.33 3.24 3.61
C ARG A 48 8.96 3.10 2.95
N LYS A 49 8.36 4.21 2.53
CA LYS A 49 7.01 4.29 1.97
C LYS A 49 6.85 5.47 1.02
N VAL A 50 5.97 5.36 0.05
CA VAL A 50 5.66 6.43 -0.90
C VAL A 50 4.19 6.84 -0.81
N PRO A 51 3.83 8.14 -0.87
CA PRO A 51 2.44 8.57 -0.87
C PRO A 51 1.61 7.88 -1.95
N SER A 52 0.40 7.47 -1.61
CA SER A 52 -0.56 6.83 -2.53
C SER A 52 -1.42 7.86 -3.23
N VAL A 53 -0.74 8.71 -4.01
CA VAL A 53 -1.30 9.87 -4.68
C VAL A 53 -0.88 9.92 -6.15
N LEU A 54 -1.76 10.50 -6.97
CA LEU A 54 -1.55 10.78 -8.38
C LEU A 54 -1.93 12.22 -8.68
N ALA A 55 -1.18 12.93 -9.51
CA ALA A 55 -1.63 14.20 -10.06
C ALA A 55 -2.84 13.99 -10.98
N LYS A 56 -3.82 14.90 -10.92
CA LYS A 56 -4.97 14.89 -11.82
C LYS A 56 -4.57 15.23 -13.25
N THR A 57 -3.58 16.10 -13.40
CA THR A 57 -3.05 16.52 -14.70
C THR A 57 -2.06 15.51 -15.25
N VAL A 58 -2.12 15.30 -16.55
CA VAL A 58 -1.13 14.55 -17.32
C VAL A 58 -0.32 15.57 -18.10
N SER A 59 1.00 15.47 -18.04
CA SER A 59 1.87 16.38 -18.77
C SER A 59 1.83 16.10 -20.28
N ALA A 60 2.35 17.03 -21.09
CA ALA A 60 2.27 16.95 -22.54
C ALA A 60 2.96 15.71 -23.15
N ASN A 61 3.92 15.10 -22.44
CA ASN A 61 4.58 13.86 -22.87
C ASN A 61 3.85 12.59 -22.40
N GLY A 62 2.64 12.73 -21.85
CA GLY A 62 1.84 11.60 -21.35
C GLY A 62 2.23 11.11 -19.96
N THR A 63 3.21 11.73 -19.28
CA THR A 63 3.58 11.32 -17.91
C THR A 63 2.72 12.03 -16.87
N ARG A 64 2.38 11.30 -15.81
CA ARG A 64 1.62 11.79 -14.66
C ARG A 64 2.52 11.72 -13.42
N LYS A 65 2.56 12.79 -12.63
CA LYS A 65 3.27 12.80 -11.33
C LYS A 65 2.56 11.85 -10.36
N TRP A 66 3.33 11.16 -9.53
CA TRP A 66 2.85 10.23 -8.51
C TRP A 66 3.74 10.29 -7.26
N GLY A 67 3.23 9.85 -6.11
CA GLY A 67 4.04 9.79 -4.89
C GLY A 67 4.64 11.13 -4.50
N PHE A 68 5.94 11.16 -4.19
CA PHE A 68 6.65 12.40 -3.82
C PHE A 68 6.82 13.39 -4.98
N LEU A 69 6.67 12.94 -6.24
CA LEU A 69 6.67 13.85 -7.40
C LEU A 69 5.44 14.78 -7.39
N CYS A 70 4.38 14.41 -6.67
CA CYS A 70 3.26 15.30 -6.30
C CYS A 70 3.65 16.23 -5.14
N ASP A 71 4.72 16.99 -5.35
CA ASP A 71 5.32 17.95 -4.42
C ASP A 71 4.41 19.15 -4.09
N SER A 72 4.96 20.16 -3.41
CA SER A 72 4.26 21.40 -3.05
C SER A 72 3.78 22.22 -4.25
N SER A 73 4.35 22.01 -5.45
CA SER A 73 3.85 22.65 -6.68
C SER A 73 2.54 22.04 -7.17
N THR A 74 2.22 20.83 -6.71
CA THR A 74 0.95 20.17 -6.98
C THR A 74 -0.01 20.53 -5.86
N GLY A 75 -0.99 21.41 -6.14
CA GLY A 75 -2.01 21.76 -5.16
C GLY A 75 -2.79 20.54 -4.66
N GLU A 76 -3.26 20.55 -3.42
CA GLU A 76 -3.98 19.41 -2.82
C GLU A 76 -5.26 19.05 -3.60
N THR A 77 -5.93 20.03 -4.21
CA THR A 77 -7.11 19.81 -5.06
C THR A 77 -6.77 19.17 -6.40
N GLU A 78 -5.50 19.24 -6.81
CA GLU A 78 -4.96 18.71 -8.07
C GLU A 78 -4.40 17.29 -7.92
N LYS A 79 -4.65 16.64 -6.77
CA LYS A 79 -4.24 15.27 -6.49
C LYS A 79 -5.47 14.36 -6.38
N TRP A 80 -5.37 13.18 -6.99
CA TRP A 80 -6.14 12.01 -6.58
C TRP A 80 -5.47 11.40 -5.36
N ARG A 81 -6.26 11.14 -4.32
CA ARG A 81 -5.82 10.60 -3.02
C ARG A 81 -6.87 9.63 -2.48
N TYR A 82 -6.46 8.80 -1.53
CA TYR A 82 -7.33 7.81 -0.88
C TYR A 82 -7.98 6.82 -1.86
N LEU A 83 -7.33 6.59 -3.00
CA LEU A 83 -7.85 5.78 -4.12
C LEU A 83 -8.29 4.38 -3.69
N LYS A 84 -7.56 3.77 -2.74
CA LYS A 84 -7.88 2.45 -2.19
C LYS A 84 -9.29 2.37 -1.61
N MET A 85 -9.76 3.44 -0.95
CA MET A 85 -11.09 3.45 -0.31
C MET A 85 -12.21 3.37 -1.34
N PHE A 86 -12.00 3.95 -2.53
CA PHE A 86 -13.00 3.96 -3.59
C PHE A 86 -13.10 2.63 -4.35
N LEU A 87 -12.18 1.69 -4.12
CA LEU A 87 -12.32 0.32 -4.66
C LEU A 87 -13.47 -0.42 -4.01
N GLU A 88 -13.89 -0.02 -2.81
CA GLU A 88 -15.07 -0.58 -2.15
C GLU A 88 -16.35 0.12 -2.66
N PRO A 89 -17.25 -0.58 -3.39
CA PRO A 89 -18.38 0.08 -4.04
C PRO A 89 -19.30 0.84 -3.09
N GLN A 90 -19.51 0.31 -1.88
CA GLN A 90 -20.34 0.98 -0.86
C GLN A 90 -19.72 2.29 -0.39
N LEU A 91 -18.40 2.31 -0.15
CA LEU A 91 -17.69 3.54 0.25
C LEU A 91 -17.68 4.56 -0.89
N PHE A 92 -17.50 4.10 -2.12
CA PHE A 92 -17.62 4.95 -3.30
C PHE A 92 -19.02 5.57 -3.43
N GLU A 93 -20.09 4.77 -3.32
CA GLU A 93 -21.46 5.27 -3.36
C GLU A 93 -21.78 6.26 -2.24
N ASN A 94 -21.29 6.02 -1.02
CA ASN A 94 -21.48 6.93 0.10
C ASN A 94 -20.78 8.26 -0.15
N SER A 95 -19.54 8.24 -0.66
CA SER A 95 -18.81 9.47 -1.01
C SER A 95 -19.54 10.32 -2.06
N ARG A 96 -20.23 9.67 -3.01
CA ARG A 96 -21.07 10.33 -4.02
C ARG A 96 -22.31 10.96 -3.40
N LYS A 97 -22.99 10.28 -2.48
CA LYS A 97 -24.17 10.80 -1.75
C LYS A 97 -23.81 11.99 -0.87
N GLU A 98 -22.63 11.98 -0.26
CA GLU A 98 -22.10 13.07 0.57
C GLU A 98 -21.58 14.25 -0.26
N GLY A 99 -21.54 14.13 -1.59
CA GLY A 99 -21.11 15.22 -2.48
C GLY A 99 -19.61 15.50 -2.40
N ILE A 100 -18.79 14.49 -2.11
CA ILE A 100 -17.33 14.62 -2.05
C ILE A 100 -16.79 14.94 -3.45
N THR A 101 -16.49 16.22 -3.70
CA THR A 101 -16.13 16.75 -5.03
C THR A 101 -14.76 16.28 -5.54
N TRP A 102 -13.89 15.79 -4.66
CA TRP A 102 -12.56 15.30 -5.01
C TRP A 102 -12.52 13.79 -5.29
N ALA A 103 -13.63 13.07 -5.13
CA ALA A 103 -13.72 11.65 -5.47
C ALA A 103 -13.80 11.43 -7.00
N PRO A 104 -13.34 10.28 -7.52
CA PRO A 104 -13.53 9.93 -8.93
C PRO A 104 -15.01 9.89 -9.35
N GLN A 105 -15.30 10.00 -10.64
CA GLN A 105 -16.67 10.14 -11.13
C GLN A 105 -17.38 8.80 -11.32
N SER A 106 -16.63 7.72 -11.56
CA SER A 106 -17.16 6.36 -11.74
C SER A 106 -16.20 5.31 -11.17
N MET A 107 -16.71 4.09 -10.93
CA MET A 107 -15.86 2.95 -10.57
C MET A 107 -14.81 2.63 -11.64
N SER A 108 -15.14 2.85 -12.92
CA SER A 108 -14.18 2.71 -14.00
C SER A 108 -13.01 3.69 -13.86
N ASP A 109 -13.29 4.94 -13.45
CA ASP A 109 -12.23 5.92 -13.18
C ASP A 109 -11.39 5.50 -11.98
N VAL A 110 -12.01 4.99 -10.91
CA VAL A 110 -11.29 4.45 -9.75
C VAL A 110 -10.32 3.35 -10.20
N HIS A 111 -10.80 2.36 -10.96
CA HIS A 111 -9.98 1.25 -11.43
C HIS A 111 -8.82 1.74 -12.32
N GLY A 112 -9.09 2.68 -13.22
CA GLY A 112 -8.08 3.30 -14.08
C GLY A 112 -7.02 4.06 -13.28
N LEU A 113 -7.43 4.84 -12.28
CA LEU A 113 -6.52 5.60 -11.43
C LEU A 113 -5.66 4.70 -10.53
N VAL A 114 -6.23 3.65 -9.95
CA VAL A 114 -5.47 2.67 -9.17
C VAL A 114 -4.48 1.94 -10.06
N ARG A 115 -4.91 1.50 -11.26
CA ARG A 115 -4.01 0.91 -12.26
C ARG A 115 -2.86 1.85 -12.59
N ASP A 116 -3.14 3.11 -12.90
CA ASP A 116 -2.10 4.10 -13.27
C ASP A 116 -1.09 4.30 -12.13
N TYR A 117 -1.56 4.36 -10.88
CA TYR A 117 -0.69 4.48 -9.71
C TYR A 117 0.20 3.24 -9.54
N LEU A 118 -0.42 2.06 -9.54
CA LEU A 118 0.30 0.80 -9.40
C LEU A 118 1.28 0.56 -10.57
N HIS A 119 0.96 1.05 -11.76
CA HIS A 119 1.85 0.94 -12.92
C HIS A 119 3.14 1.75 -12.72
N GLU A 120 3.04 2.95 -12.14
CA GLU A 120 4.22 3.75 -11.80
C GLU A 120 5.03 3.11 -10.66
N VAL A 121 4.36 2.50 -9.67
CA VAL A 121 5.04 1.67 -8.65
C VAL A 121 5.78 0.50 -9.31
N TYR A 122 5.12 -0.25 -10.19
CA TYR A 122 5.72 -1.38 -10.91
C TYR A 122 6.97 -0.98 -11.69
N LYS A 123 6.89 0.11 -12.47
CA LYS A 123 8.03 0.66 -13.22
C LYS A 123 9.20 0.97 -12.30
N HIS A 124 8.93 1.63 -11.17
CA HIS A 124 9.97 2.00 -10.21
C HIS A 124 10.64 0.76 -9.61
N ILE A 125 9.86 -0.17 -9.06
CA ILE A 125 10.42 -1.34 -8.37
C ILE A 125 11.14 -2.28 -9.34
N ARG A 126 10.66 -2.40 -10.59
CA ARG A 126 11.37 -3.12 -11.66
C ARG A 126 12.77 -2.58 -11.87
N GLY A 127 12.93 -1.26 -11.89
CA GLY A 127 14.25 -0.63 -12.02
C GLY A 127 15.09 -0.69 -10.74
N SER A 128 14.47 -0.41 -9.59
CA SER A 128 15.15 -0.32 -8.29
C SER A 128 15.62 -1.69 -7.79
N ILE A 129 14.72 -2.67 -7.70
CA ILE A 129 15.02 -4.01 -7.19
C ILE A 129 16.02 -4.72 -8.10
N PHE A 130 15.87 -4.60 -9.43
CA PHE A 130 16.80 -5.19 -10.38
C PHE A 130 18.25 -4.70 -10.16
N LYS A 131 18.43 -3.39 -9.96
CA LYS A 131 19.74 -2.80 -9.63
C LYS A 131 20.24 -3.29 -8.27
N SER A 132 19.40 -3.26 -7.24
CA SER A 132 19.79 -3.66 -5.88
C SER A 132 20.09 -5.16 -5.74
N ASN A 133 19.52 -6.01 -6.59
CA ASN A 133 19.81 -7.45 -6.63
C ASN A 133 21.10 -7.78 -7.43
N GLY A 134 21.92 -6.78 -7.78
CA GLY A 134 23.20 -6.98 -8.47
C GLY A 134 23.06 -7.25 -9.97
N GLY A 135 21.97 -6.79 -10.59
CA GLY A 135 21.76 -6.92 -12.04
C GLY A 135 22.79 -6.12 -12.84
N GLU A 136 23.84 -6.80 -13.31
CA GLU A 136 24.79 -6.31 -14.33
C GLU A 136 24.90 -7.24 -15.57
N SER A 137 24.17 -8.38 -15.64
CA SER A 137 24.28 -9.38 -16.73
C SER A 137 22.95 -10.02 -17.16
N ASP A 138 22.82 -10.26 -18.49
CA ASP A 138 21.96 -11.12 -19.35
C ASP A 138 20.59 -11.69 -18.92
N LEU A 139 20.20 -11.76 -17.64
CA LEU A 139 18.81 -12.05 -17.25
C LEU A 139 18.06 -10.72 -17.16
N LEU A 140 17.11 -10.52 -18.06
CA LEU A 140 16.22 -9.38 -17.99
C LEU A 140 15.21 -9.63 -16.85
N TRP A 141 14.74 -8.58 -16.18
CA TRP A 141 13.69 -8.67 -15.15
C TRP A 141 12.50 -9.57 -15.55
N ASP A 142 12.18 -9.57 -16.84
CA ASP A 142 11.07 -10.32 -17.42
C ASP A 142 11.36 -11.84 -17.52
N ASP A 143 12.64 -12.26 -17.46
CA ASP A 143 13.05 -13.67 -17.47
C ASP A 143 13.08 -14.29 -16.06
N MET A 144 13.21 -13.47 -15.01
CA MET A 144 13.23 -13.94 -13.62
C MET A 144 11.88 -14.50 -13.20
N SER A 145 11.89 -15.52 -12.34
CA SER A 145 10.69 -15.97 -11.65
C SER A 145 10.41 -15.05 -10.45
N ILE A 146 9.30 -14.31 -10.48
CA ILE A 146 8.96 -13.31 -9.45
C ILE A 146 7.57 -13.57 -8.88
N GLU A 147 7.46 -13.65 -7.56
CA GLU A 147 6.17 -13.66 -6.85
C GLU A 147 5.89 -12.27 -6.28
N PHE A 148 4.84 -11.61 -6.77
CA PHE A 148 4.32 -10.36 -6.22
C PHE A 148 3.20 -10.65 -5.22
N ILE A 149 3.43 -10.31 -3.95
CA ILE A 149 2.52 -10.63 -2.85
C ILE A 149 1.88 -9.32 -2.36
N PHE A 150 0.58 -9.16 -2.57
CA PHE A 150 -0.17 -7.99 -2.10
C PHE A 150 -0.90 -8.29 -0.81
N SER A 151 -0.80 -7.39 0.18
CA SER A 151 -1.75 -7.37 1.30
C SER A 151 -3.05 -6.70 0.88
N VAL A 152 -4.17 -7.15 1.46
CA VAL A 152 -5.51 -6.59 1.23
C VAL A 152 -6.17 -6.20 2.55
N PRO A 153 -7.07 -5.20 2.56
CA PRO A 153 -7.81 -4.84 3.77
C PRO A 153 -8.63 -6.02 4.28
N THR A 154 -8.75 -6.11 5.61
CA THR A 154 -9.62 -7.10 6.24
C THR A 154 -11.08 -7.01 5.79
N THR A 155 -11.52 -5.79 5.51
CA THR A 155 -12.92 -5.52 5.12
C THR A 155 -13.27 -6.10 3.76
N TRP A 156 -12.28 -6.48 2.93
CA TRP A 156 -12.49 -7.03 1.61
C TRP A 156 -12.88 -8.51 1.65
N ARG A 157 -14.15 -8.76 1.98
CA ARG A 157 -14.71 -10.12 2.11
C ARG A 157 -15.38 -10.64 0.83
N GLY A 158 -15.58 -9.79 -0.17
CA GLY A 158 -16.29 -10.13 -1.40
C GLY A 158 -15.35 -10.58 -2.52
N GLN A 159 -15.67 -11.70 -3.18
CA GLN A 159 -14.88 -12.16 -4.34
C GLN A 159 -14.84 -11.12 -5.48
N GLY A 160 -15.88 -10.29 -5.61
CA GLY A 160 -15.93 -9.22 -6.63
C GLY A 160 -14.78 -8.22 -6.51
N ILE A 161 -14.58 -7.63 -5.33
CA ILE A 161 -13.51 -6.64 -5.12
C ILE A 161 -12.12 -7.26 -5.27
N LEU A 162 -11.93 -8.51 -4.80
CA LEU A 162 -10.66 -9.23 -4.96
C LEU A 162 -10.36 -9.51 -6.44
N ASN A 163 -11.35 -9.98 -7.21
CA ASN A 163 -11.21 -10.20 -8.64
C ASN A 163 -10.93 -8.89 -9.39
N ASP A 164 -11.60 -7.80 -9.01
CA ASP A 164 -11.40 -6.49 -9.62
C ASP A 164 -9.99 -5.97 -9.34
N PHE A 165 -9.54 -6.08 -8.10
CA PHE A 165 -8.19 -5.69 -7.71
C PHE A 165 -7.11 -6.53 -8.40
N GLN A 166 -7.30 -7.85 -8.52
CA GLN A 166 -6.38 -8.71 -9.26
C GLN A 166 -6.27 -8.31 -10.73
N ARG A 167 -7.39 -7.96 -11.39
CA ARG A 167 -7.36 -7.45 -12.78
C ARG A 167 -6.64 -6.10 -12.88
N ILE A 168 -6.82 -5.22 -11.90
CA ILE A 168 -6.12 -3.93 -11.83
C ILE A 168 -4.61 -4.13 -11.68
N ILE A 169 -4.18 -4.99 -10.74
CA ILE A 169 -2.77 -5.33 -10.52
C ILE A 169 -2.15 -5.87 -11.80
N HIS A 170 -2.80 -6.85 -12.44
CA HIS A 170 -2.32 -7.41 -13.70
C HIS A 170 -2.22 -6.35 -14.80
N SER A 171 -3.25 -5.50 -14.94
CA SER A 171 -3.26 -4.41 -15.92
C SER A 171 -2.22 -3.32 -15.64
N ALA A 172 -1.69 -3.24 -14.41
CA ALA A 172 -0.60 -2.34 -14.04
C ALA A 172 0.79 -2.90 -14.41
N GLY A 173 0.89 -4.18 -14.79
CA GLY A 173 2.13 -4.82 -15.25
C GLY A 173 2.66 -5.94 -14.34
N PHE A 174 2.08 -6.11 -13.15
CA PHE A 174 2.47 -7.19 -12.25
C PHE A 174 1.94 -8.53 -12.76
N GLY A 175 2.78 -9.57 -12.82
CA GLY A 175 2.35 -10.90 -13.28
C GLY A 175 2.05 -10.99 -14.79
N VAL A 176 2.51 -10.01 -15.58
CA VAL A 176 2.32 -10.03 -17.05
C VAL A 176 3.31 -10.97 -17.74
N PRO A 177 4.63 -10.95 -17.42
CA PRO A 177 5.54 -11.99 -17.89
C PRO A 177 5.11 -13.37 -17.38
N GLU A 178 5.31 -14.42 -18.19
CA GLU A 178 4.86 -15.78 -17.87
C GLU A 178 5.47 -16.33 -16.56
N ASN A 179 6.69 -15.89 -16.22
CA ASN A 179 7.39 -16.30 -15.01
C ASN A 179 7.02 -15.47 -13.77
N HIS A 180 6.10 -14.51 -13.89
CA HIS A 180 5.69 -13.64 -12.79
C HIS A 180 4.31 -14.05 -12.28
N GLU A 181 4.17 -14.21 -10.98
CA GLU A 181 2.92 -14.57 -10.32
C GLU A 181 2.44 -13.45 -9.40
N VAL A 182 1.11 -13.24 -9.33
CA VAL A 182 0.47 -12.31 -8.39
C VAL A 182 -0.32 -13.11 -7.37
N ILE A 183 0.01 -12.90 -6.11
CA ILE A 183 -0.63 -13.53 -4.96
C ILE A 183 -1.29 -12.44 -4.12
N LEU A 184 -2.60 -12.54 -3.92
CA LEU A 184 -3.28 -11.80 -2.86
C LEU A 184 -3.02 -12.57 -1.56
N GLY A 185 -2.07 -12.09 -0.77
CA GLY A 185 -1.55 -12.78 0.41
C GLY A 185 -2.41 -12.56 1.64
N LEU A 186 -1.73 -12.40 2.79
CA LEU A 186 -2.38 -12.11 4.06
C LEU A 186 -3.16 -10.79 4.00
N THR A 187 -4.19 -10.68 4.83
CA THR A 187 -4.79 -9.38 5.13
C THR A 187 -3.75 -8.45 5.77
N GLU A 188 -3.96 -7.14 5.69
CA GLU A 188 -3.07 -6.13 6.31
C GLU A 188 -2.86 -6.41 7.81
N ALA A 189 -3.94 -6.73 8.54
CA ALA A 189 -3.87 -7.01 9.97
C ALA A 189 -3.07 -8.29 10.31
N GLU A 190 -3.21 -9.35 9.50
CA GLU A 190 -2.42 -10.58 9.63
C GLU A 190 -0.95 -10.34 9.29
N ALA A 191 -0.67 -9.59 8.22
CA ALA A 191 0.68 -9.21 7.85
C ALA A 191 1.36 -8.36 8.95
N ALA A 192 0.61 -7.44 9.57
CA ALA A 192 1.07 -6.66 10.72
C ALA A 192 1.35 -7.54 11.95
N ALA A 193 0.51 -8.56 12.21
CA ALA A 193 0.72 -9.52 13.28
C ALA A 193 1.99 -10.35 13.07
N VAL A 194 2.17 -10.94 11.88
CA VAL A 194 3.39 -11.70 11.53
C VAL A 194 4.64 -10.82 11.59
N SER A 195 4.54 -9.58 11.10
CA SER A 195 5.65 -8.61 11.18
C SER A 195 6.04 -8.32 12.63
N SER A 196 5.06 -8.16 13.52
CA SER A 196 5.31 -7.87 14.94
C SER A 196 6.03 -9.02 15.65
N MET A 197 5.73 -10.27 15.29
CA MET A 197 6.43 -11.44 15.82
C MET A 197 7.88 -11.54 15.33
N ARG A 198 8.16 -11.12 14.09
CA ARG A 198 9.50 -11.18 13.48
C ARG A 198 10.42 -10.01 13.84
N ARG A 199 9.91 -8.95 14.47
CA ARG A 199 10.72 -7.75 14.78
C ARG A 199 11.76 -8.06 15.85
N VAL A 200 12.96 -8.37 15.37
CA VAL A 200 14.19 -8.48 16.18
C VAL A 200 14.40 -7.18 16.95
N GLY A 201 14.51 -7.26 18.28
CA GLY A 201 14.76 -6.13 19.16
C GLY A 201 13.52 -5.53 19.85
N ILE A 202 12.31 -6.05 19.61
CA ILE A 202 11.17 -5.79 20.49
C ILE A 202 11.34 -6.61 21.77
N SER A 203 11.19 -5.95 22.92
CA SER A 203 11.39 -6.46 24.28
C SER A 203 10.31 -7.44 24.77
N ILE A 204 9.44 -7.92 23.88
CA ILE A 204 8.35 -8.86 24.20
C ILE A 204 8.62 -10.15 23.43
N PRO A 205 9.24 -11.17 24.05
CA PRO A 205 9.35 -12.48 23.43
C PRO A 205 7.96 -13.10 23.30
N PHE A 206 7.62 -13.61 22.11
CA PHE A 206 6.44 -14.43 21.90
C PHE A 206 6.81 -15.90 22.12
N ASN A 207 5.90 -16.64 22.75
CA ASN A 207 5.96 -18.08 22.93
C ASN A 207 4.81 -18.77 22.19
N ASP A 208 4.98 -20.04 21.89
CA ASP A 208 3.91 -20.86 21.35
C ASP A 208 2.74 -20.90 22.35
N GLY A 209 1.53 -20.60 21.86
CA GLY A 209 0.32 -20.47 22.64
C GLY A 209 -0.01 -19.05 23.11
N ASP A 210 0.91 -18.09 22.99
CA ASP A 210 0.64 -16.70 23.34
C ASP A 210 -0.47 -16.12 22.46
N VAL A 211 -1.26 -15.23 23.06
CA VAL A 211 -2.37 -14.55 22.39
C VAL A 211 -2.14 -13.06 22.45
N PHE A 212 -2.31 -12.38 21.32
CA PHE A 212 -2.21 -10.93 21.27
C PHE A 212 -3.24 -10.32 20.32
N LEU A 213 -3.51 -9.04 20.57
CA LEU A 213 -4.33 -8.21 19.70
C LEU A 213 -3.42 -7.34 18.85
N SER A 214 -3.45 -7.56 17.53
CA SER A 214 -2.88 -6.63 16.56
C SER A 214 -3.89 -5.53 16.27
N VAL A 215 -3.48 -4.27 16.42
CA VAL A 215 -4.28 -3.08 16.09
C VAL A 215 -3.56 -2.32 14.99
N ASP A 216 -4.04 -2.45 13.77
CA ASP A 216 -3.53 -1.71 12.62
C ASP A 216 -4.43 -0.50 12.35
N ALA A 217 -4.05 0.65 12.88
CA ALA A 217 -4.77 1.92 12.70
C ALA A 217 -4.17 2.69 11.52
N GLY A 218 -4.67 2.40 10.32
CA GLY A 218 -4.18 2.93 9.05
C GLY A 218 -4.80 4.27 8.63
N GLY A 219 -4.61 4.59 7.35
CA GLY A 219 -5.09 5.84 6.76
C GLY A 219 -6.60 5.88 6.54
N GLY A 220 -7.20 4.76 6.11
CA GLY A 220 -8.63 4.66 5.82
C GLY A 220 -9.40 3.68 6.70
N THR A 221 -8.71 2.68 7.25
CA THR A 221 -9.29 1.64 8.09
C THR A 221 -8.52 1.49 9.38
N THR A 222 -9.20 0.95 10.39
CA THR A 222 -8.58 0.43 11.60
C THR A 222 -8.99 -1.03 11.70
N ASP A 223 -7.99 -1.91 11.63
CA ASP A 223 -8.16 -3.36 11.55
C ASP A 223 -7.65 -4.03 12.83
N LEU A 224 -8.47 -4.94 13.37
CA LEU A 224 -8.23 -5.64 14.63
C LEU A 224 -8.12 -7.13 14.36
N ALA A 225 -6.96 -7.72 14.64
CA ALA A 225 -6.74 -9.16 14.57
C ALA A 225 -6.43 -9.72 15.96
N PHE A 226 -7.29 -10.62 16.45
CA PHE A 226 -7.04 -11.38 17.67
C PHE A 226 -6.40 -12.71 17.28
N VAL A 227 -5.11 -12.87 17.59
CA VAL A 227 -4.29 -13.94 17.05
C VAL A 227 -3.61 -14.73 18.15
N LYS A 228 -3.48 -16.03 17.93
CA LYS A 228 -2.70 -16.96 18.74
C LYS A 228 -1.45 -17.35 17.98
N VAL A 229 -0.31 -17.36 18.67
CA VAL A 229 0.95 -17.87 18.14
C VAL A 229 0.89 -19.39 18.16
N SER A 230 0.87 -20.01 16.99
CA SER A 230 0.89 -21.48 16.85
C SER A 230 2.31 -22.02 16.77
N SER A 231 3.23 -21.23 16.20
CA SER A 231 4.66 -21.52 16.14
C SER A 231 5.41 -20.20 16.05
N THR A 232 6.57 -20.12 16.69
CA THR A 232 7.46 -18.95 16.65
C THR A 232 8.51 -19.04 15.54
N ASP A 233 8.90 -20.23 15.09
CA ASP A 233 9.86 -20.45 13.99
C ASP A 233 9.54 -21.71 13.14
N PRO A 234 9.07 -21.55 11.88
CA PRO A 234 8.64 -20.28 11.29
C PRO A 234 7.41 -19.73 12.04
N PRO A 235 7.20 -18.41 12.03
CA PRO A 235 6.04 -17.81 12.67
C PRO A 235 4.77 -18.24 11.97
N VAL A 236 3.89 -18.89 12.72
CA VAL A 236 2.55 -19.30 12.30
C VAL A 236 1.57 -18.72 13.30
N ILE A 237 0.57 -18.02 12.79
CA ILE A 237 -0.53 -17.45 13.59
C ILE A 237 -1.83 -18.17 13.27
N GLU A 238 -2.64 -18.38 14.29
CA GLU A 238 -4.02 -18.81 14.19
C GLU A 238 -4.93 -17.66 14.60
N GLN A 239 -5.94 -17.39 13.78
CA GLN A 239 -6.90 -16.34 14.06
C GLN A 239 -7.98 -16.87 15.01
N LEU A 240 -8.15 -16.23 16.17
CA LEU A 240 -9.10 -16.67 17.19
C LEU A 240 -10.52 -16.15 16.97
N GLN A 241 -10.65 -15.08 16.19
CA GLN A 241 -11.94 -14.49 15.81
C GLN A 241 -11.79 -13.81 14.46
N ASP A 242 -12.85 -13.81 13.63
CA ASP A 242 -12.96 -12.97 12.42
C ASP A 242 -12.37 -11.57 12.65
N VAL A 243 -11.32 -11.25 11.88
CA VAL A 243 -10.68 -9.94 11.92
C VAL A 243 -11.74 -8.89 11.64
N ARG A 244 -11.77 -7.86 12.47
CA ARG A 244 -12.74 -6.77 12.39
C ARG A 244 -12.05 -5.53 11.87
N GLY A 245 -12.44 -5.08 10.69
CA GLY A 245 -12.06 -3.77 10.16
C GLY A 245 -13.20 -2.78 10.38
N THR A 246 -12.85 -1.54 10.72
CA THR A 246 -13.76 -0.40 10.66
C THR A 246 -13.21 0.61 9.67
N GLY A 247 -14.08 1.28 8.90
CA GLY A 247 -13.70 2.35 7.96
C GLY A 247 -13.32 3.66 8.66
N ILE A 248 -12.53 3.57 9.73
CA ILE A 248 -12.06 4.68 10.54
C ILE A 248 -10.53 4.67 10.46
N GLY A 249 -9.95 5.74 9.93
CA GLY A 249 -8.50 5.91 9.87
C GLY A 249 -8.10 7.37 10.02
N SER A 250 -6.81 7.65 9.91
CA SER A 250 -6.26 9.01 10.08
C SER A 250 -6.88 10.03 9.12
N MET A 251 -7.37 9.62 7.94
CA MET A 251 -8.09 10.48 7.01
C MET A 251 -9.25 11.23 7.68
N MET A 252 -10.02 10.55 8.54
CA MET A 252 -11.16 11.19 9.20
C MET A 252 -10.71 12.25 10.21
N ILE A 253 -9.54 12.07 10.81
CA ILE A 253 -8.92 13.07 11.69
C ILE A 253 -8.52 14.30 10.86
N ASP A 254 -7.86 14.08 9.71
CA ASP A 254 -7.43 15.15 8.81
C ASP A 254 -8.63 15.98 8.29
N LEU A 255 -9.69 15.30 7.84
CA LEU A 255 -10.91 15.94 7.35
C LEU A 255 -11.64 16.72 8.46
N SER A 256 -11.73 16.14 9.65
CA SER A 256 -12.35 16.81 10.81
C SER A 256 -11.57 18.05 11.22
N PHE A 257 -10.23 17.97 11.18
CA PHE A 257 -9.37 19.12 11.47
C PHE A 257 -9.50 20.21 10.41
N GLN A 258 -9.51 19.86 9.12
CA GLN A 258 -9.76 20.82 8.03
C GLN A 258 -11.11 21.54 8.20
N HIS A 259 -12.17 20.79 8.54
CA HIS A 259 -13.48 21.36 8.80
C HIS A 259 -13.47 22.33 10.00
N LEU A 260 -12.82 21.94 11.09
CA LEU A 260 -12.67 22.79 12.28
C LEU A 260 -11.93 24.09 11.95
N VAL A 261 -10.82 24.02 11.21
CA VAL A 261 -10.04 25.20 10.81
C VAL A 261 -10.88 26.11 9.92
N LYS A 262 -11.58 25.56 8.91
CA LYS A 262 -12.47 26.33 8.03
C LYS A 262 -13.55 27.08 8.82
N GLN A 263 -14.23 26.39 9.75
CA GLN A 263 -15.24 27.02 10.60
C GLN A 263 -14.66 28.16 11.46
N ARG A 264 -13.43 28.01 11.96
CA ARG A 264 -12.77 29.05 12.76
C ARG A 264 -12.41 30.27 11.91
N LEU A 265 -11.90 30.06 10.71
CA LEU A 265 -11.58 31.15 9.78
C LEU A 265 -12.84 31.91 9.35
N GLU A 266 -13.94 31.21 9.05
CA GLU A 266 -15.23 31.83 8.70
C GLU A 266 -15.82 32.68 9.86
N ARG A 267 -15.49 32.34 11.11
CA ARG A 267 -15.92 33.10 12.30
C ARG A 267 -15.03 34.31 12.63
N CYS A 268 -13.85 34.40 12.02
CA CYS A 268 -12.91 35.51 12.21
C CYS A 268 -12.53 36.12 10.85
N PRO A 269 -13.46 36.79 10.16
CA PRO A 269 -13.23 37.31 8.80
C PRO A 269 -12.20 38.46 8.73
N ASP A 270 -11.84 39.07 9.86
CA ASP A 270 -10.93 40.23 9.95
C ASP A 270 -9.46 39.87 10.20
N MET A 271 -9.05 38.64 9.88
CA MET A 271 -7.65 38.18 9.99
C MET A 271 -6.95 38.12 8.63
#